data_AF-A0A9P4K9R5-F1
#
_entry.id   AF-A0A9P4K9R5-F1
#
_cell.length_a   1.000
_cell.length_b   1.000
_cell.length_c   1.000
_cell.angle_alpha   90.00
_cell.angle_beta   90.00
_cell.angle_gamma   90.00
#
_symmetry.space_group_name_H-M   'P 1'
#
loop_
_entity.id
_entity.type
_entity.pdbx_description
1 polymer ?
#
loop_
_entity_poly.entity_id
_entity_poly.type
_entity_poly.pdbx_seq_one_letter_code
_entity_poly.pdbx_strand_id
1 'polypeptide(L)'
;MGYGGYLTLVNGSPNDWTLIGHHSYQMDTWSWPTISAGKASKVYVEFGTKGHTSDDAGEAYYQLSGTSNKFTVLARKPSDYKLTINLDGMSTKTSPQGSNVDLGFRHDAAVNWIVSADEAGQMWSNSGTTTDWMQQSLGSLGNRTLKHIVMPGSHDSGMSSFSPGTVGANYANTQAQYLDIYQQLMMGSRYFDLRPVISAGQWVSGHYSEVADSDIWLGGNGQSISDIISQINSFTSQYKELVIINLSHTLDTDNSYEELTQSQWNKLFDTLKGINNRFTVTNPGKTDFSNKVLNDFISDGASVFIFAQLPSGITLGNYANQGFFNQDNFPIFDSYSNSNEASVMEADQLQKVKDNRNLVADASKRKDKFHILSWTLTQQPEDVLNFDKAIMNLGVSVFDDLVSDAYNAFTPESFPNVLYVDSLGIRDKPVVFPFDKPRSVPTNADIAALAMAINNGIVGRNGYVTGR
;
A
#
# COMPACT_ATOMS: atom_id res chain seq x y z
N MET A 1 -5.76 12.09 -32.20
CA MET A 1 -5.59 11.13 -31.10
C MET A 1 -6.80 11.32 -30.22
N GLY A 2 -7.55 10.26 -29.90
CA GLY A 2 -8.69 10.39 -29.00
C GLY A 2 -8.23 10.63 -27.56
N TYR A 3 -9.19 10.78 -26.65
CA TYR A 3 -8.92 11.06 -25.25
C TYR A 3 -9.32 9.83 -24.42
N GLY A 4 -8.35 8.92 -24.26
CA GLY A 4 -8.54 7.60 -23.67
C GLY A 4 -7.96 7.42 -22.27
N GLY A 5 -8.42 6.41 -21.57
CA GLY A 5 -8.00 6.06 -20.21
C GLY A 5 -8.52 4.69 -19.84
N TYR A 6 -8.34 4.28 -18.59
CA TYR A 6 -8.73 2.94 -18.14
C TYR A 6 -9.66 2.98 -16.92
N LEU A 7 -10.57 2.00 -16.84
CA LEU A 7 -11.24 1.61 -15.61
C LEU A 7 -10.78 0.22 -15.21
N THR A 8 -10.15 0.08 -14.05
CA THR A 8 -9.88 -1.24 -13.47
C THR A 8 -11.05 -1.68 -12.60
N LEU A 9 -11.69 -2.78 -12.99
CA LEU A 9 -12.75 -3.44 -12.23
C LEU A 9 -12.13 -4.56 -11.39
N VAL A 10 -12.12 -4.45 -10.06
CA VAL A 10 -11.59 -5.49 -9.15
C VAL A 10 -12.74 -6.21 -8.44
N ASN A 11 -12.95 -7.48 -8.80
CA ASN A 11 -14.00 -8.31 -8.22
C ASN A 11 -13.48 -9.20 -7.08
N GLY A 12 -13.43 -8.64 -5.87
CA GLY A 12 -13.18 -9.39 -4.62
C GLY A 12 -14.43 -10.02 -4.00
N SER A 13 -15.54 -10.14 -4.74
CA SER A 13 -16.77 -10.79 -4.27
C SER A 13 -16.80 -12.27 -4.66
N PRO A 14 -17.65 -13.11 -4.05
CA PRO A 14 -17.77 -14.53 -4.43
C PRO A 14 -18.55 -14.76 -5.72
N ASN A 15 -19.12 -13.72 -6.33
CA ASN A 15 -19.97 -13.82 -7.52
C ASN A 15 -19.25 -13.25 -8.74
N ASP A 16 -19.39 -13.91 -9.89
CA ASP A 16 -18.99 -13.33 -11.17
C ASP A 16 -19.82 -12.07 -11.46
N TRP A 17 -19.18 -11.06 -12.05
CA TRP A 17 -19.86 -9.88 -12.57
C TRP A 17 -20.15 -10.11 -14.04
N THR A 18 -21.35 -10.60 -14.33
CA THR A 18 -21.79 -10.87 -15.69
C THR A 18 -22.20 -9.57 -16.35
N LEU A 19 -21.61 -9.28 -17.51
CA LEU A 19 -22.07 -8.20 -18.37
C LEU A 19 -23.41 -8.60 -18.99
N ILE A 20 -24.47 -7.84 -18.71
CA ILE A 20 -25.83 -8.11 -19.22
C ILE A 20 -26.21 -7.18 -20.38
N GLY A 21 -25.40 -6.17 -20.65
CA GLY A 21 -25.56 -5.27 -21.78
C GLY A 21 -24.56 -4.12 -21.71
N HIS A 22 -24.29 -3.50 -22.85
CA HIS A 22 -23.57 -2.23 -22.93
C HIS A 22 -24.06 -1.44 -24.15
N HIS A 23 -23.94 -0.13 -24.07
CA HIS A 23 -24.30 0.79 -25.14
C HIS A 23 -23.32 1.96 -25.13
N SER A 24 -23.02 2.52 -26.29
CA SER A 24 -22.25 3.75 -26.39
C SER A 24 -22.77 4.66 -27.50
N TYR A 25 -22.59 5.95 -27.29
CA TYR A 25 -22.85 7.02 -28.22
C TYR A 25 -21.60 7.90 -28.28
N GLN A 26 -21.03 8.04 -29.48
CA GLN A 26 -19.83 8.85 -29.74
C GLN A 26 -18.59 8.50 -28.90
N MET A 27 -18.48 7.27 -28.40
CA MET A 27 -17.25 6.72 -27.83
C MET A 27 -16.42 6.05 -28.93
N ASP A 28 -15.14 6.37 -29.04
CA ASP A 28 -14.20 5.72 -29.98
C ASP A 28 -13.90 4.28 -29.55
N THR A 29 -13.84 4.01 -28.23
CA THR A 29 -13.73 2.65 -27.67
C THR A 29 -14.67 2.45 -26.49
N TRP A 30 -15.52 1.41 -26.57
CA TRP A 30 -16.43 1.00 -25.49
C TRP A 30 -16.78 -0.51 -25.56
N SER A 31 -15.91 -1.35 -25.02
CA SER A 31 -16.09 -2.82 -24.99
C SER A 31 -15.80 -3.33 -23.58
N TRP A 32 -16.70 -4.15 -23.05
CA TRP A 32 -16.67 -4.56 -21.64
C TRP A 32 -16.65 -6.08 -21.50
N PRO A 33 -15.89 -6.63 -20.53
CA PRO A 33 -15.87 -8.07 -20.26
C PRO A 33 -16.74 -8.44 -19.04
N THR A 34 -17.13 -9.71 -18.97
CA THR A 34 -17.56 -10.34 -17.71
C THR A 34 -16.34 -10.57 -16.81
N ILE A 35 -16.47 -10.29 -15.50
CA ILE A 35 -15.36 -10.39 -14.54
C ILE A 35 -15.60 -11.55 -13.57
N SER A 36 -14.77 -12.59 -13.64
CA SER A 36 -14.87 -13.73 -12.72
C SER A 36 -14.60 -13.32 -11.27
N ALA A 37 -15.19 -14.05 -10.34
CA ALA A 37 -14.97 -13.88 -8.90
C ALA A 37 -13.49 -14.04 -8.54
N GLY A 38 -12.92 -13.04 -7.87
CA GLY A 38 -11.50 -13.01 -7.48
C GLY A 38 -10.56 -12.60 -8.62
N LYS A 39 -11.07 -11.92 -9.65
CA LYS A 39 -10.28 -11.38 -10.77
C LYS A 39 -10.49 -9.88 -10.95
N ALA A 40 -9.52 -9.25 -11.60
CA ALA A 40 -9.56 -7.87 -12.02
C ALA A 40 -9.49 -7.76 -13.55
N SER A 41 -10.07 -6.71 -14.12
CA SER A 41 -9.92 -6.38 -15.53
C SER A 41 -9.72 -4.87 -15.70
N LYS A 42 -8.62 -4.51 -16.38
CA LYS A 42 -8.29 -3.15 -16.79
C LYS A 42 -8.91 -2.90 -18.17
N VAL A 43 -9.98 -2.11 -18.21
CA VAL A 43 -10.78 -1.87 -19.43
C VAL A 43 -10.44 -0.52 -20.00
N TYR A 44 -9.98 -0.48 -21.25
CA TYR A 44 -9.72 0.76 -21.98
C TYR A 44 -11.03 1.39 -22.47
N VAL A 45 -11.15 2.70 -22.27
CA VAL A 45 -12.27 3.52 -22.76
C VAL A 45 -11.71 4.73 -23.49
N GLU A 46 -12.35 5.14 -24.58
CA GLU A 46 -11.91 6.30 -25.36
C GLU A 46 -13.12 7.13 -25.79
N PHE A 47 -13.11 8.40 -25.38
CA PHE A 47 -14.13 9.36 -25.77
C PHE A 47 -13.87 9.91 -27.18
N GLY A 48 -14.94 10.23 -27.89
CA GLY A 48 -14.87 10.90 -29.17
C GLY A 48 -14.24 12.30 -29.00
N THR A 49 -13.42 12.69 -29.98
CA THR A 49 -12.79 14.03 -30.00
C THR A 49 -13.30 14.92 -31.13
N LYS A 50 -14.29 14.45 -31.89
CA LYS A 50 -14.84 15.13 -33.08
C LYS A 50 -16.35 15.32 -32.94
N GLY A 51 -16.85 16.44 -33.45
CA GLY A 51 -18.27 16.77 -33.40
C GLY A 51 -18.68 17.41 -32.07
N HIS A 52 -19.97 17.34 -31.75
CA HIS A 52 -20.47 17.66 -30.42
C HIS A 52 -20.05 16.51 -29.49
N THR A 53 -19.12 16.80 -28.57
CA THR A 53 -18.56 15.79 -27.65
C THR A 53 -19.14 15.91 -26.24
N SER A 54 -20.01 16.90 -26.02
CA SER A 54 -20.66 17.16 -24.72
C SER A 54 -21.70 16.10 -24.35
N ASP A 55 -22.15 15.33 -25.33
CA ASP A 55 -23.15 14.26 -25.22
C ASP A 55 -22.55 12.86 -25.40
N ASP A 56 -21.21 12.74 -25.50
CA ASP A 56 -20.52 11.45 -25.47
C ASP A 56 -20.92 10.65 -24.22
N ALA A 57 -21.37 9.41 -24.45
CA ALA A 57 -21.94 8.59 -23.40
C ALA A 57 -21.64 7.10 -23.61
N GLY A 58 -21.20 6.43 -22.55
CA GLY A 58 -21.05 4.97 -22.50
C GLY A 58 -21.77 4.39 -21.28
N GLU A 59 -22.38 3.22 -21.44
CA GLU A 59 -23.03 2.47 -20.38
C GLU A 59 -22.64 1.00 -20.45
N ALA A 60 -22.30 0.39 -19.31
CA ALA A 60 -22.08 -1.04 -19.17
C ALA A 60 -22.78 -1.55 -17.91
N TYR A 61 -23.62 -2.56 -18.07
CA TYR A 61 -24.52 -3.06 -17.05
C TYR A 61 -24.03 -4.41 -16.53
N TYR A 62 -23.80 -4.50 -15.22
CA TYR A 62 -23.32 -5.70 -14.56
C TYR A 62 -24.36 -6.28 -13.61
N GLN A 63 -24.51 -7.61 -13.64
CA GLN A 63 -25.24 -8.38 -12.64
C GLN A 63 -24.28 -9.31 -11.91
N LEU A 64 -24.38 -9.35 -10.58
CA LEU A 64 -23.65 -10.32 -9.77
C LEU A 64 -24.37 -11.68 -9.86
N SER A 65 -23.72 -12.66 -10.50
CA SER A 65 -24.29 -13.97 -10.80
C SER A 65 -24.85 -14.66 -9.56
N GLY A 66 -26.07 -15.18 -9.65
CA GLY A 66 -26.75 -15.83 -8.53
C GLY A 66 -27.40 -14.87 -7.52
N THR A 67 -27.42 -13.55 -7.80
CA THR A 67 -28.04 -12.54 -6.95
C THR A 67 -28.92 -11.58 -7.77
N SER A 68 -29.69 -10.74 -7.08
CA SER A 68 -30.37 -9.59 -7.68
C SER A 68 -29.50 -8.34 -7.79
N ASN A 69 -28.27 -8.37 -7.27
CA ASN A 69 -27.40 -7.21 -7.21
C ASN A 69 -26.93 -6.78 -8.60
N LYS A 70 -27.03 -5.48 -8.87
CA LYS A 70 -26.59 -4.86 -10.13
C LYS A 70 -25.91 -3.53 -9.90
N PHE A 71 -24.94 -3.22 -10.76
CA PHE A 71 -24.37 -1.87 -10.87
C PHE A 71 -24.13 -1.53 -12.34
N THR A 72 -24.00 -0.24 -12.62
CA THR A 72 -23.78 0.26 -13.97
C THR A 72 -22.52 1.12 -14.00
N VAL A 73 -21.66 0.88 -14.98
CA VAL A 73 -20.57 1.79 -15.33
C VAL A 73 -21.08 2.82 -16.32
N LEU A 74 -20.86 4.09 -16.02
CA LEU A 74 -21.27 5.23 -16.84
C LEU A 74 -20.03 6.02 -17.24
N ALA A 75 -19.87 6.27 -18.55
CA ALA A 75 -18.96 7.29 -19.06
C ALA A 75 -19.78 8.49 -19.55
N ARG A 76 -19.48 9.69 -19.08
CA ARG A 76 -20.17 10.94 -19.44
C ARG A 76 -19.17 12.10 -19.51
N LYS A 77 -19.53 13.15 -20.25
CA LYS A 77 -18.78 14.41 -20.32
C LYS A 77 -19.65 15.65 -20.00
N PRO A 78 -20.21 15.78 -18.78
CA PRO A 78 -21.07 16.92 -18.46
C PRO A 78 -20.30 18.26 -18.52
N SER A 79 -19.13 18.31 -17.88
CA SER A 79 -18.19 19.44 -17.93
C SER A 79 -16.77 18.98 -18.26
N ASP A 80 -16.40 17.76 -17.84
CA ASP A 80 -15.16 17.07 -18.15
C ASP A 80 -15.42 15.57 -18.25
N TYR A 81 -14.46 14.80 -18.76
CA TYR A 81 -14.53 13.35 -18.89
C TYR A 81 -14.65 12.70 -17.52
N LYS A 82 -15.59 11.78 -17.39
CA LYS A 82 -15.88 11.15 -16.10
C LYS A 82 -16.38 9.72 -16.27
N LEU A 83 -15.84 8.85 -15.42
CA LEU A 83 -16.36 7.52 -15.16
C LEU A 83 -17.08 7.51 -13.82
N THR A 84 -18.24 6.86 -13.77
CA THR A 84 -19.10 6.81 -12.59
C THR A 84 -19.67 5.41 -12.43
N ILE A 85 -19.80 4.96 -11.18
CA ILE A 85 -20.51 3.73 -10.85
C ILE A 85 -21.86 4.08 -10.25
N ASN A 86 -22.92 3.67 -10.93
CA ASN A 86 -24.27 3.76 -10.41
C ASN A 86 -24.64 2.46 -9.69
N LEU A 87 -25.18 2.58 -8.47
CA LEU A 87 -25.56 1.49 -7.59
C LEU A 87 -27.09 1.35 -7.45
N ASP A 88 -27.86 1.51 -8.53
CA ASP A 88 -29.34 1.44 -8.45
C ASP A 88 -29.88 0.06 -8.03
N GLY A 89 -29.09 -1.01 -8.24
CA GLY A 89 -29.49 -2.39 -7.96
C GLY A 89 -28.71 -3.06 -6.83
N MET A 90 -27.87 -2.35 -6.06
CA MET A 90 -27.13 -2.91 -4.94
C MET A 90 -26.69 -1.82 -3.96
N SER A 91 -26.27 -2.20 -2.76
CA SER A 91 -25.58 -1.30 -1.83
C SER A 91 -24.25 -1.91 -1.39
N THR A 92 -23.31 -1.07 -1.02
CA THR A 92 -22.12 -1.45 -0.27
C THR A 92 -22.17 -0.82 1.13
N LYS A 93 -21.30 -1.25 2.03
CA LYS A 93 -21.18 -0.65 3.37
C LYS A 93 -20.79 0.82 3.30
N THR A 94 -20.09 1.21 2.24
CA THR A 94 -19.59 2.56 1.99
C THR A 94 -20.50 3.39 1.09
N SER A 95 -21.51 2.80 0.45
CA SER A 95 -22.42 3.52 -0.45
C SER A 95 -23.81 2.87 -0.50
N PRO A 96 -24.88 3.59 -0.13
CA PRO A 96 -26.24 3.06 -0.19
C PRO A 96 -26.69 2.82 -1.64
N GLN A 97 -27.74 2.01 -1.80
CA GLN A 97 -28.39 1.80 -3.10
C GLN A 97 -28.89 3.14 -3.68
N GLY A 98 -28.73 3.30 -4.99
CA GLY A 98 -29.01 4.53 -5.73
C GLY A 98 -27.86 5.56 -5.74
N SER A 99 -26.72 5.23 -5.13
CA SER A 99 -25.54 6.11 -5.16
C SER A 99 -24.93 6.20 -6.57
N ASN A 100 -24.41 7.38 -6.91
CA ASN A 100 -23.56 7.60 -8.08
C ASN A 100 -22.14 7.92 -7.59
N VAL A 101 -21.25 6.92 -7.65
CA VAL A 101 -19.86 7.05 -7.21
C VAL A 101 -19.04 7.65 -8.34
N ASP A 102 -18.52 8.85 -8.13
CA ASP A 102 -17.59 9.51 -9.05
C ASP A 102 -16.20 8.90 -8.92
N LEU A 103 -15.69 8.33 -10.02
CA LEU A 103 -14.31 7.82 -10.08
C LEU A 103 -13.36 8.83 -10.73
N GLY A 104 -13.88 9.91 -11.33
CA GLY A 104 -13.15 10.81 -12.19
C GLY A 104 -12.74 10.16 -13.53
N PHE A 105 -11.72 10.72 -14.15
CA PHE A 105 -11.08 10.17 -15.34
C PHE A 105 -9.60 10.56 -15.35
N ARG A 106 -8.74 9.65 -15.80
CA ARG A 106 -7.30 9.88 -15.91
C ARG A 106 -6.87 9.50 -17.32
N HIS A 107 -6.39 10.48 -18.09
CA HIS A 107 -5.93 10.22 -19.45
C HIS A 107 -4.69 9.32 -19.41
N ASP A 108 -4.67 8.27 -20.22
CA ASP A 108 -3.61 7.26 -20.32
C ASP A 108 -3.29 6.50 -19.02
N ALA A 109 -4.16 6.59 -18.02
CA ALA A 109 -4.02 5.90 -16.72
C ALA A 109 -5.37 5.37 -16.22
N ALA A 110 -5.35 4.59 -15.13
CA ALA A 110 -6.55 3.96 -14.59
C ALA A 110 -7.18 4.74 -13.45
N VAL A 111 -8.51 4.80 -13.45
CA VAL A 111 -9.31 4.91 -12.22
C VAL A 111 -9.81 3.51 -11.86
N ASN A 112 -10.16 3.26 -10.59
CA ASN A 112 -10.52 1.91 -10.17
C ASN A 112 -11.88 1.85 -9.48
N TRP A 113 -12.60 0.76 -9.75
CA TRP A 113 -13.75 0.32 -8.98
C TRP A 113 -13.41 -0.98 -8.29
N ILE A 114 -13.22 -0.93 -6.97
CA ILE A 114 -12.80 -2.07 -6.17
C ILE A 114 -13.96 -2.46 -5.27
N VAL A 115 -14.45 -3.69 -5.43
CA VAL A 115 -15.56 -4.22 -4.62
C VAL A 115 -15.18 -5.58 -4.07
N SER A 116 -15.52 -5.82 -2.80
CA SER A 116 -15.33 -7.13 -2.17
C SER A 116 -16.50 -7.49 -1.26
N ALA A 117 -16.62 -8.77 -0.93
CA ALA A 117 -17.56 -9.24 0.09
C ALA A 117 -16.79 -9.89 1.23
N ASP A 118 -17.02 -9.43 2.46
CA ASP A 118 -16.39 -10.05 3.63
C ASP A 118 -16.99 -11.43 3.94
N GLU A 119 -16.46 -12.11 4.95
CA GLU A 119 -16.90 -13.47 5.31
C GLU A 119 -18.34 -13.54 5.85
N ALA A 120 -18.96 -12.38 6.17
CA ALA A 120 -20.36 -12.27 6.56
C ALA A 120 -21.27 -11.95 5.36
N GLY A 121 -20.70 -11.80 4.16
CA GLY A 121 -21.42 -11.47 2.92
C GLY A 121 -21.73 -9.98 2.77
N GLN A 122 -21.19 -9.11 3.63
CA GLN A 122 -21.35 -7.67 3.49
C GLN A 122 -20.47 -7.16 2.35
N MET A 123 -21.06 -6.41 1.43
CA MET A 123 -20.36 -5.80 0.29
C MET A 123 -19.64 -4.52 0.71
N TRP A 124 -18.44 -4.31 0.19
CA TRP A 124 -17.57 -3.17 0.42
C TRP A 124 -17.11 -2.58 -0.91
N SER A 125 -16.88 -1.27 -0.96
CA SER A 125 -16.27 -0.59 -2.12
C SER A 125 -15.29 0.50 -1.73
N ASN A 126 -14.41 0.90 -2.65
CA ASN A 126 -13.46 2.01 -2.49
C ASN A 126 -14.09 3.42 -2.48
N SER A 127 -15.42 3.54 -2.48
CA SER A 127 -16.15 4.80 -2.49
C SER A 127 -16.36 5.46 -1.12
N GLY A 128 -15.91 4.83 -0.03
CA GLY A 128 -16.04 5.39 1.32
C GLY A 128 -14.74 5.36 2.10
N THR A 129 -14.84 5.70 3.39
CA THR A 129 -13.68 5.86 4.26
C THR A 129 -13.12 4.52 4.69
N THR A 130 -11.85 4.28 4.36
CA THR A 130 -11.09 3.07 4.72
C THR A 130 -10.01 3.36 5.77
N THR A 131 -10.10 4.50 6.45
CA THR A 131 -9.11 4.98 7.44
C THR A 131 -8.93 4.03 8.62
N ASP A 132 -9.95 3.31 9.06
CA ASP A 132 -9.94 2.34 10.16
C ASP A 132 -10.35 0.93 9.68
N TRP A 133 -9.83 0.55 8.51
CA TRP A 133 -10.23 -0.68 7.83
C TRP A 133 -10.01 -1.96 8.65
N MET A 134 -9.02 -2.02 9.55
CA MET A 134 -8.80 -3.22 10.37
C MET A 134 -9.94 -3.40 11.39
N GLN A 135 -10.29 -2.35 12.12
CA GLN A 135 -11.43 -2.31 13.05
C GLN A 135 -12.75 -2.61 12.36
N GLN A 136 -12.98 -1.93 11.24
CA GLN A 136 -14.16 -2.13 10.39
C GLN A 136 -14.31 -3.59 9.89
N SER A 137 -13.20 -4.32 9.80
CA SER A 137 -13.11 -5.70 9.28
C SER A 137 -12.82 -6.76 10.37
N LEU A 138 -12.90 -6.42 11.66
CA LEU A 138 -12.60 -7.35 12.76
C LEU A 138 -13.40 -8.66 12.70
N GLY A 139 -14.64 -8.60 12.19
CA GLY A 139 -15.47 -9.80 12.02
C GLY A 139 -14.84 -10.87 11.13
N SER A 140 -14.00 -10.49 10.17
CA SER A 140 -13.28 -11.43 9.27
C SER A 140 -11.79 -11.54 9.59
N LEU A 141 -11.17 -10.47 10.12
CA LEU A 141 -9.72 -10.42 10.34
C LEU A 141 -9.30 -10.75 11.78
N GLY A 142 -10.18 -10.57 12.77
CA GLY A 142 -9.82 -10.59 14.18
C GLY A 142 -9.12 -11.88 14.63
N ASN A 143 -9.55 -13.02 14.08
CA ASN A 143 -8.99 -14.35 14.40
C ASN A 143 -7.90 -14.81 13.42
N ARG A 144 -7.55 -14.00 12.41
CA ARG A 144 -6.45 -14.30 11.50
C ARG A 144 -5.14 -13.88 12.14
N THR A 145 -4.10 -14.68 11.92
CA THR A 145 -2.73 -14.28 12.30
C THR A 145 -2.27 -13.09 11.45
N LEU A 146 -1.30 -12.31 11.92
CA LEU A 146 -0.73 -11.23 11.11
C LEU A 146 -0.14 -11.73 9.78
N LYS A 147 0.43 -12.95 9.77
CA LYS A 147 0.88 -13.65 8.55
C LYS A 147 -0.23 -13.99 7.56
N HIS A 148 -1.49 -13.90 7.97
CA HIS A 148 -2.66 -14.16 7.11
C HIS A 148 -3.49 -12.90 6.84
N ILE A 149 -2.92 -11.72 7.08
CA ILE A 149 -3.54 -10.43 6.77
C ILE A 149 -2.68 -9.69 5.76
N VAL A 150 -3.34 -9.12 4.75
CA VAL A 150 -2.75 -8.19 3.78
C VAL A 150 -3.00 -6.76 4.23
N MET A 151 -1.99 -5.91 4.19
CA MET A 151 -2.08 -4.49 4.56
C MET A 151 -1.27 -3.61 3.62
N PRO A 152 -1.66 -2.33 3.43
CA PRO A 152 -0.79 -1.37 2.78
C PRO A 152 0.43 -1.05 3.65
N GLY A 153 1.58 -0.84 3.02
CA GLY A 153 2.79 -0.35 3.68
C GLY A 153 3.57 0.61 2.79
N SER A 154 4.37 1.47 3.41
CA SER A 154 5.15 2.49 2.72
C SER A 154 6.64 2.23 2.85
N HIS A 155 7.33 2.23 1.71
CA HIS A 155 8.79 2.22 1.65
C HIS A 155 9.36 3.59 2.03
N ASP A 156 10.49 3.60 2.75
CA ASP A 156 11.15 4.84 3.20
C ASP A 156 10.14 5.82 3.83
N SER A 157 9.33 5.34 4.78
CA SER A 157 8.05 5.98 5.11
C SER A 157 8.20 7.42 5.62
N GLY A 158 9.31 7.73 6.28
CA GLY A 158 9.60 9.08 6.79
C GLY A 158 10.08 10.07 5.73
N MET A 159 10.39 9.60 4.51
CA MET A 159 10.84 10.43 3.39
C MET A 159 9.68 11.12 2.69
N SER A 160 8.82 11.80 3.46
CA SER A 160 7.71 12.64 2.97
C SER A 160 8.08 14.12 2.83
N SER A 161 9.17 14.51 3.48
CA SER A 161 9.86 15.79 3.28
C SER A 161 11.28 15.53 2.77
N PHE A 162 11.94 16.60 2.34
CA PHE A 162 13.33 16.53 1.91
C PHE A 162 14.12 17.68 2.52
N SER A 163 15.21 17.34 3.19
CA SER A 163 16.30 18.25 3.55
C SER A 163 17.61 17.69 2.97
N PRO A 164 18.43 18.52 2.28
CA PRO A 164 19.68 18.04 1.68
C PRO A 164 20.62 17.40 2.70
N GLY A 165 21.12 16.21 2.38
CA GLY A 165 22.16 15.52 3.16
C GLY A 165 23.53 15.55 2.47
N THR A 166 23.55 15.31 1.16
CA THR A 166 24.76 15.28 0.34
C THR A 166 24.63 16.18 -0.89
N VAL A 167 25.77 16.49 -1.53
CA VAL A 167 25.77 17.22 -2.80
C VAL A 167 25.08 16.39 -3.88
N GLY A 168 24.19 17.01 -4.66
CA GLY A 168 23.44 16.35 -5.73
C GLY A 168 22.13 15.68 -5.29
N ALA A 169 21.93 15.50 -3.98
CA ALA A 169 20.65 15.07 -3.43
C ALA A 169 19.60 16.18 -3.62
N ASN A 170 18.43 15.79 -4.07
CA ASN A 170 17.26 16.65 -4.20
C ASN A 170 16.00 15.81 -3.95
N TYR A 171 14.85 16.47 -3.81
CA TYR A 171 13.64 15.73 -3.49
C TYR A 171 13.21 14.73 -4.59
N ALA A 172 13.55 14.94 -5.87
CA ALA A 172 13.17 14.02 -6.95
C ALA A 172 13.97 12.70 -6.92
N ASN A 173 15.22 12.73 -6.46
CA ASN A 173 16.08 11.54 -6.37
C ASN A 173 16.23 10.97 -4.95
N THR A 174 15.54 11.53 -3.96
CA THR A 174 15.68 11.13 -2.54
C THR A 174 14.33 10.92 -1.85
N GLN A 175 13.32 11.75 -2.13
CA GLN A 175 12.01 11.67 -1.48
C GLN A 175 11.23 10.47 -2.04
N ALA A 176 10.69 9.62 -1.16
CA ALA A 176 10.00 8.38 -1.54
C ALA A 176 8.48 8.44 -1.29
N GLN A 177 8.04 9.32 -0.40
CA GLN A 177 6.64 9.50 -0.05
C GLN A 177 6.23 10.96 -0.29
N TYR A 178 4.98 11.21 -0.64
CA TYR A 178 4.43 12.56 -0.71
C TYR A 178 3.72 12.97 0.59
N LEU A 179 3.08 11.98 1.22
CA LEU A 179 2.26 12.14 2.42
C LEU A 179 3.09 11.90 3.67
N ASP A 180 2.86 12.66 4.73
CA ASP A 180 3.48 12.40 6.03
C ASP A 180 2.92 11.12 6.69
N ILE A 181 3.52 10.65 7.80
CA ILE A 181 3.09 9.42 8.45
C ILE A 181 1.62 9.46 8.87
N TYR A 182 1.11 10.60 9.34
CA TYR A 182 -0.32 10.72 9.69
C TYR A 182 -1.19 10.51 8.45
N GLN A 183 -0.88 11.18 7.34
CA GLN A 183 -1.62 11.06 6.10
C GLN A 183 -1.50 9.67 5.47
N GLN A 184 -0.34 9.02 5.56
CA GLN A 184 -0.17 7.61 5.15
C GLN A 184 -1.06 6.67 5.97
N LEU A 185 -1.15 6.86 7.30
CA LEU A 185 -2.09 6.13 8.16
C LEU A 185 -3.54 6.36 7.75
N MET A 186 -3.90 7.62 7.43
CA MET A 186 -5.24 8.00 6.96
C MET A 186 -5.60 7.34 5.62
N MET A 187 -4.61 7.11 4.74
CA MET A 187 -4.76 6.39 3.46
C MET A 187 -4.68 4.86 3.62
N GLY A 188 -4.57 4.37 4.87
CA GLY A 188 -4.70 2.95 5.23
C GLY A 188 -3.40 2.19 5.45
N SER A 189 -2.23 2.85 5.39
CA SER A 189 -0.94 2.22 5.71
C SER A 189 -0.91 1.70 7.14
N ARG A 190 -0.40 0.49 7.35
CA ARG A 190 -0.25 -0.15 8.66
C ARG A 190 1.14 -0.76 8.87
N TYR A 191 1.99 -0.71 7.86
CA TYR A 191 3.39 -1.14 7.92
C TYR A 191 4.30 -0.01 7.42
N PHE A 192 5.27 0.36 8.24
CA PHE A 192 6.17 1.48 7.97
C PHE A 192 7.62 0.99 8.02
N ASP A 193 8.36 1.16 6.92
CA ASP A 193 9.81 1.07 6.93
C ASP A 193 10.39 2.43 7.31
N LEU A 194 10.74 2.55 8.58
CA LEU A 194 11.32 3.75 9.13
C LEU A 194 12.84 3.56 9.21
N ARG A 195 13.58 4.49 8.62
CA ARG A 195 15.04 4.50 8.61
C ARG A 195 15.60 5.68 9.41
N PRO A 196 15.70 5.56 10.75
CA PRO A 196 16.24 6.63 11.58
C PRO A 196 17.71 6.92 11.31
N VAL A 197 18.02 8.19 11.21
CA VAL A 197 19.36 8.72 10.99
C VAL A 197 19.66 9.81 12.03
N ILE A 198 20.91 9.86 12.50
CA ILE A 198 21.43 11.02 13.22
C ILE A 198 21.97 12.01 12.19
N SER A 199 21.42 13.22 12.17
CA SER A 199 21.89 14.31 11.32
C SER A 199 21.79 15.63 12.05
N ALA A 200 22.89 16.38 12.09
CA ALA A 200 23.05 17.62 12.85
C ALA A 200 22.60 17.47 14.33
N GLY A 201 22.93 16.33 14.94
CA GLY A 201 22.58 15.98 16.31
C GLY A 201 21.10 15.68 16.55
N GLN A 202 20.29 15.55 15.49
CA GLN A 202 18.86 15.25 15.56
C GLN A 202 18.52 13.86 15.00
N TRP A 203 17.46 13.26 15.53
CA TRP A 203 16.87 12.06 14.96
C TRP A 203 15.87 12.43 13.86
N VAL A 204 16.19 12.05 12.63
CA VAL A 204 15.35 12.22 11.43
C VAL A 204 15.20 10.89 10.71
N SER A 205 14.31 10.78 9.73
CA SER A 205 14.41 9.70 8.75
C SER A 205 15.46 10.04 7.70
N GLY A 206 16.09 9.04 7.08
CA GLY A 206 17.02 9.26 5.99
C GLY A 206 16.90 8.21 4.88
N HIS A 207 17.27 8.62 3.67
CA HIS A 207 17.46 7.74 2.53
C HIS A 207 18.84 8.02 1.97
N TYR A 208 19.75 7.09 2.21
CA TYR A 208 21.15 7.20 1.87
C TYR A 208 21.65 5.89 1.26
N SER A 209 22.52 6.01 0.26
CA SER A 209 23.20 4.89 -0.38
C SER A 209 24.68 5.22 -0.57
N GLU A 210 25.53 4.24 -0.31
CA GLU A 210 26.95 4.33 -0.66
C GLU A 210 27.15 4.06 -2.16
N VAL A 211 28.00 4.84 -2.80
CA VAL A 211 28.35 4.69 -4.21
C VAL A 211 29.52 3.71 -4.32
N ALA A 212 29.28 2.53 -4.89
CA ALA A 212 30.33 1.59 -5.33
C ALA A 212 31.43 1.32 -4.28
N ASP A 213 31.05 1.16 -3.01
CA ASP A 213 31.96 0.88 -1.88
C ASP A 213 33.12 1.89 -1.77
N SER A 214 32.84 3.17 -2.06
CA SER A 214 33.85 4.23 -2.17
C SER A 214 33.89 5.21 -1.00
N ASP A 215 33.20 4.91 0.11
CA ASP A 215 32.92 5.83 1.23
C ASP A 215 32.19 7.12 0.81
N ILE A 216 31.71 7.20 -0.44
CA ILE A 216 30.92 8.32 -0.96
C ILE A 216 29.45 8.00 -0.77
N TRP A 217 28.80 8.75 0.11
CA TRP A 217 27.38 8.63 0.36
C TRP A 217 26.58 9.64 -0.45
N LEU A 218 25.42 9.21 -0.94
CA LEU A 218 24.42 10.05 -1.60
C LEU A 218 23.08 9.89 -0.90
N GLY A 219 22.41 11.01 -0.62
CA GLY A 219 21.09 10.97 -0.01
C GLY A 219 20.71 12.22 0.76
N GLY A 220 19.62 12.10 1.50
CA GLY A 220 19.07 13.20 2.27
C GLY A 220 18.13 12.76 3.38
N ASN A 221 17.69 13.75 4.13
CA ASN A 221 16.87 13.59 5.32
C ASN A 221 15.39 13.84 5.00
N GLY A 222 14.53 13.12 5.72
CA GLY A 222 13.08 13.28 5.70
C GLY A 222 12.54 13.91 6.99
N GLN A 223 11.43 13.39 7.48
CA GLN A 223 10.75 13.91 8.66
C GLN A 223 11.58 13.74 9.93
N SER A 224 11.36 14.62 10.91
CA SER A 224 11.89 14.41 12.26
C SER A 224 11.22 13.20 12.92
N ILE A 225 11.97 12.40 13.68
CA ILE A 225 11.41 11.27 14.43
C ILE A 225 10.39 11.77 15.48
N SER A 226 10.58 12.97 16.03
CA SER A 226 9.60 13.60 16.92
C SER A 226 8.25 13.86 16.26
N ASP A 227 8.23 14.34 15.02
CA ASP A 227 6.97 14.56 14.29
C ASP A 227 6.28 13.24 13.97
N ILE A 228 7.05 12.22 13.57
CA ILE A 228 6.53 10.87 13.32
C ILE A 228 5.87 10.30 14.58
N ILE A 229 6.49 10.44 15.75
CA ILE A 229 5.90 10.03 17.04
C ILE A 229 4.58 10.76 17.29
N SER A 230 4.56 12.08 17.11
CA SER A 230 3.36 12.90 17.29
C SER A 230 2.23 12.49 16.35
N GLN A 231 2.56 12.20 15.09
CA GLN A 231 1.63 11.77 14.04
C GLN A 231 1.01 10.39 14.36
N ILE A 232 1.82 9.42 14.78
CA ILE A 232 1.35 8.09 15.20
C ILE A 232 0.45 8.19 16.44
N ASN A 233 0.84 9.01 17.42
CA ASN A 233 0.04 9.25 18.61
C ASN A 233 -1.31 9.90 18.28
N SER A 234 -1.31 10.89 17.37
CA SER A 234 -2.52 11.58 16.92
C SER A 234 -3.48 10.62 16.24
N PHE A 235 -2.97 9.71 15.40
CA PHE A 235 -3.79 8.68 14.75
C PHE A 235 -4.32 7.64 15.75
N THR A 236 -3.45 7.04 16.57
CA THR A 236 -3.85 5.97 17.50
C THR A 236 -4.71 6.46 18.68
N SER A 237 -4.78 7.78 18.91
CA SER A 237 -5.75 8.38 19.84
C SER A 237 -7.18 8.37 19.30
N GLN A 238 -7.36 8.29 17.98
CA GLN A 238 -8.66 8.34 17.31
C GLN A 238 -9.10 6.98 16.76
N TYR A 239 -8.13 6.17 16.30
CA TYR A 239 -8.40 4.92 15.60
C TYR A 239 -7.73 3.74 16.30
N LYS A 240 -8.51 2.69 16.57
CA LYS A 240 -8.06 1.48 17.28
C LYS A 240 -7.35 0.49 16.33
N GLU A 241 -6.36 0.96 15.61
CA GLU A 241 -5.70 0.17 14.58
C GLU A 241 -4.33 -0.35 15.03
N LEU A 242 -3.78 -1.33 14.32
CA LEU A 242 -2.43 -1.85 14.54
C LEU A 242 -1.45 -1.10 13.63
N VAL A 243 -0.46 -0.43 14.21
CA VAL A 243 0.65 0.18 13.46
C VAL A 243 1.91 -0.65 13.65
N ILE A 244 2.49 -1.15 12.57
CA ILE A 244 3.75 -1.90 12.57
C ILE A 244 4.87 -1.01 12.07
N ILE A 245 5.91 -0.82 12.87
CA ILE A 245 7.10 -0.04 12.53
C ILE A 245 8.29 -1.00 12.46
N ASN A 246 8.89 -1.09 11.28
CA ASN A 246 10.17 -1.72 11.02
C ASN A 246 11.26 -0.65 11.07
N LEU A 247 12.17 -0.74 12.04
CA LEU A 247 13.37 0.09 12.07
C LEU A 247 14.49 -0.61 11.30
N SER A 248 14.94 0.00 10.21
CA SER A 248 15.98 -0.56 9.34
C SER A 248 16.98 0.51 8.90
N HIS A 249 18.10 0.10 8.28
CA HIS A 249 19.06 0.99 7.61
C HIS A 249 19.43 2.26 8.41
N THR A 250 19.65 2.10 9.71
CA THR A 250 19.98 3.23 10.58
C THR A 250 21.39 3.73 10.33
N LEU A 251 21.60 5.04 10.40
CA LEU A 251 22.87 5.66 10.03
C LEU A 251 23.23 6.84 10.92
N ASP A 252 24.52 7.08 11.12
CA ASP A 252 25.04 8.31 11.73
C ASP A 252 25.73 9.20 10.69
N THR A 253 24.98 10.15 10.11
CA THR A 253 25.52 11.07 9.10
C THR A 253 26.49 12.10 9.70
N ASP A 254 26.50 12.28 11.03
CA ASP A 254 27.43 13.20 11.70
C ASP A 254 28.82 12.57 11.88
N ASN A 255 28.92 11.25 11.79
CA ASN A 255 30.16 10.49 11.98
C ASN A 255 30.41 9.54 10.80
N SER A 256 30.68 10.12 9.63
CA SER A 256 31.10 9.38 8.42
C SER A 256 30.13 8.30 7.96
N TYR A 257 28.82 8.46 8.23
CA TYR A 257 27.79 7.50 7.82
C TYR A 257 28.03 6.10 8.43
N GLU A 258 28.56 6.03 9.65
CA GLU A 258 28.75 4.77 10.36
C GLU A 258 27.41 4.16 10.82
N GLU A 259 27.39 2.84 11.03
CA GLU A 259 26.30 2.18 11.74
C GLU A 259 26.16 2.74 13.16
N LEU A 260 24.93 2.78 13.67
CA LEU A 260 24.69 3.26 15.04
C LEU A 260 25.35 2.35 16.08
N THR A 261 26.07 2.97 17.02
CA THR A 261 26.57 2.30 18.23
C THR A 261 25.43 1.86 19.15
N GLN A 262 25.70 0.93 20.09
CA GLN A 262 24.73 0.52 21.11
C GLN A 262 24.17 1.71 21.92
N SER A 263 24.99 2.73 22.19
CA SER A 263 24.56 3.93 22.91
C SER A 263 23.56 4.76 22.10
N GLN A 264 23.78 4.87 20.79
CA GLN A 264 22.87 5.57 19.88
C GLN A 264 21.56 4.80 19.68
N TRP A 265 21.61 3.48 19.51
CA TRP A 265 20.42 2.62 19.53
C TRP A 265 19.59 2.80 20.82
N ASN A 266 20.25 2.82 21.98
CA ASN A 266 19.56 3.07 23.25
C ASN A 266 18.87 4.45 23.27
N LYS A 267 19.54 5.51 22.79
CA LYS A 267 18.94 6.85 22.67
C LYS A 267 17.77 6.91 21.69
N LEU A 268 17.86 6.17 20.59
CA LEU A 268 16.75 6.03 19.64
C LEU A 268 15.54 5.35 20.31
N PHE A 269 15.76 4.25 21.03
CA PHE A 269 14.69 3.59 21.78
C PHE A 269 14.10 4.50 22.86
N ASP A 270 14.92 5.26 23.59
CA ASP A 270 14.44 6.25 24.55
C ASP A 270 13.59 7.33 23.89
N THR A 271 13.94 7.77 22.68
CA THR A 271 13.14 8.72 21.90
C THR A 271 11.79 8.09 21.52
N LEU A 272 11.82 6.87 20.98
CA LEU A 272 10.62 6.15 20.53
C LEU A 272 9.70 5.71 21.69
N LYS A 273 10.14 5.78 22.95
CA LYS A 273 9.24 5.64 24.11
C LYS A 273 8.16 6.73 24.17
N GLY A 274 8.31 7.82 23.40
CA GLY A 274 7.25 8.81 23.22
C GLY A 274 6.02 8.31 22.45
N ILE A 275 6.10 7.15 21.77
CA ILE A 275 4.95 6.53 21.10
C ILE A 275 4.01 5.92 22.13
N ASN A 276 2.75 6.33 22.14
CA ASN A 276 1.69 5.75 22.98
C ASN A 276 1.22 4.40 22.41
N ASN A 277 0.51 3.61 23.23
CA ASN A 277 -0.10 2.34 22.82
C ASN A 277 0.91 1.30 22.28
N ARG A 278 2.19 1.37 22.67
CA ARG A 278 3.17 0.34 22.28
C ARG A 278 2.73 -1.03 22.78
N PHE A 279 2.86 -2.03 21.92
CA PHE A 279 2.62 -3.42 22.28
C PHE A 279 3.73 -3.91 23.21
N THR A 280 3.41 -4.24 24.46
CA THR A 280 4.39 -4.66 25.47
C THR A 280 4.12 -6.08 25.96
N VAL A 281 5.18 -6.89 26.04
CA VAL A 281 5.15 -8.23 26.63
C VAL A 281 6.37 -8.39 27.54
N THR A 282 6.19 -9.04 28.69
CA THR A 282 7.31 -9.38 29.58
C THR A 282 8.07 -10.59 29.05
N ASN A 283 9.40 -10.48 28.97
CA ASN A 283 10.33 -11.51 28.51
C ASN A 283 9.93 -12.11 27.14
N PRO A 284 9.89 -11.31 26.06
CA PRO A 284 9.41 -11.79 24.76
C PRO A 284 10.28 -12.89 24.15
N GLY A 285 11.53 -13.04 24.60
CA GLY A 285 12.45 -14.08 24.11
C GLY A 285 12.51 -14.09 22.58
N LYS A 286 12.29 -15.26 21.99
CA LYS A 286 12.19 -15.46 20.53
C LYS A 286 10.75 -15.73 20.06
N THR A 287 9.76 -15.23 20.80
CA THR A 287 8.36 -15.36 20.36
C THR A 287 8.17 -14.62 19.04
N ASP A 288 7.73 -15.35 18.02
CA ASP A 288 7.32 -14.81 16.73
C ASP A 288 5.89 -14.27 16.83
N PHE A 289 5.77 -12.94 16.91
CA PHE A 289 4.49 -12.24 17.03
C PHE A 289 3.69 -12.17 15.74
N SER A 290 4.30 -12.48 14.59
CA SER A 290 3.54 -12.53 13.34
C SER A 290 2.56 -13.72 13.28
N ASN A 291 2.70 -14.69 14.19
CA ASN A 291 1.74 -15.79 14.40
C ASN A 291 0.58 -15.42 15.35
N LYS A 292 0.60 -14.23 15.97
CA LYS A 292 -0.49 -13.75 16.82
C LYS A 292 -1.66 -13.27 15.99
N VAL A 293 -2.86 -13.42 16.53
CA VAL A 293 -4.08 -12.99 15.83
C VAL A 293 -4.27 -11.49 15.96
N LEU A 294 -4.94 -10.85 15.01
CA LEU A 294 -5.17 -9.40 15.05
C LEU A 294 -5.85 -8.94 16.36
N ASN A 295 -6.77 -9.74 16.89
CA ASN A 295 -7.43 -9.46 18.17
C ASN A 295 -6.46 -9.36 19.36
N ASP A 296 -5.29 -10.02 19.32
CA ASP A 296 -4.27 -9.90 20.37
C ASP A 296 -3.67 -8.49 20.43
N PHE A 297 -3.84 -7.68 19.37
CA PHE A 297 -3.32 -6.33 19.27
C PHE A 297 -4.39 -5.26 19.44
N ILE A 298 -5.57 -5.45 18.83
CA ILE A 298 -6.53 -4.33 18.66
C ILE A 298 -7.95 -4.56 19.20
N SER A 299 -8.18 -5.66 19.94
CA SER A 299 -9.49 -5.89 20.57
C SER A 299 -9.83 -4.83 21.63
N ASP A 300 -8.84 -4.44 22.44
CA ASP A 300 -9.03 -3.52 23.57
C ASP A 300 -8.65 -2.06 23.26
N GLY A 301 -7.96 -1.79 22.14
CA GLY A 301 -7.48 -0.45 21.81
C GLY A 301 -6.62 -0.40 20.56
N ALA A 302 -6.00 0.75 20.29
CA ALA A 302 -4.93 0.81 19.29
C ALA A 302 -3.68 0.08 19.80
N SER A 303 -2.81 -0.35 18.89
CA SER A 303 -1.53 -0.95 19.26
C SER A 303 -0.43 -0.54 18.27
N VAL A 304 0.76 -0.26 18.78
CA VAL A 304 1.96 0.02 17.97
C VAL A 304 3.01 -1.05 18.23
N PHE A 305 3.29 -1.87 17.22
CA PHE A 305 4.31 -2.90 17.26
C PHE A 305 5.60 -2.39 16.60
N ILE A 306 6.69 -2.33 17.35
CA ILE A 306 7.97 -1.77 16.88
C ILE A 306 9.03 -2.88 16.92
N PHE A 307 9.59 -3.23 15.77
CA PHE A 307 10.75 -4.11 15.70
C PHE A 307 11.91 -3.45 14.96
N ALA A 308 13.12 -3.82 15.34
CA ALA A 308 14.35 -3.30 14.76
C ALA A 308 15.18 -4.41 14.12
N GLN A 309 15.73 -4.15 12.93
CA GLN A 309 16.74 -4.98 12.30
C GLN A 309 18.11 -4.60 12.88
N LEU A 310 18.48 -5.27 13.97
CA LEU A 310 19.70 -4.93 14.72
C LEU A 310 20.95 -5.53 14.06
N PRO A 311 22.01 -4.73 13.84
CA PRO A 311 23.32 -5.23 13.43
C PRO A 311 23.93 -6.19 14.46
N SER A 312 24.93 -6.96 14.01
CA SER A 312 25.68 -7.87 14.89
C SER A 312 26.29 -7.12 16.08
N GLY A 313 26.10 -7.65 17.29
CA GLY A 313 26.62 -7.05 18.52
C GLY A 313 25.70 -5.99 19.17
N ILE A 314 24.68 -5.51 18.47
CA ILE A 314 23.65 -4.64 19.05
C ILE A 314 22.56 -5.48 19.72
N THR A 315 22.16 -5.10 20.92
CA THR A 315 21.13 -5.81 21.69
C THR A 315 20.08 -4.86 22.26
N LEU A 316 18.86 -5.37 22.45
CA LEU A 316 17.77 -4.62 23.08
C LEU A 316 17.94 -4.48 24.60
N GLY A 317 18.61 -5.41 25.27
CA GLY A 317 18.64 -5.46 26.74
C GLY A 317 17.22 -5.34 27.34
N ASN A 318 17.03 -4.40 28.28
CA ASN A 318 15.73 -4.20 28.91
C ASN A 318 14.67 -3.52 28.02
N TYR A 319 15.03 -2.97 26.85
CA TYR A 319 14.05 -2.42 25.92
C TYR A 319 13.11 -3.49 25.37
N ALA A 320 13.55 -4.76 25.35
CA ALA A 320 12.72 -5.91 25.00
C ALA A 320 11.42 -6.00 25.82
N ASN A 321 11.47 -5.62 27.10
CA ASN A 321 10.29 -5.61 27.99
C ASN A 321 9.44 -4.33 27.88
N GLN A 322 9.85 -3.38 27.02
CA GLN A 322 9.26 -2.04 26.93
C GLN A 322 8.58 -1.78 25.58
N GLY A 323 8.30 -2.85 24.84
CA GLY A 323 7.61 -2.82 23.54
C GLY A 323 8.52 -2.54 22.35
N PHE A 324 9.80 -2.91 22.47
CA PHE A 324 10.73 -2.95 21.36
C PHE A 324 11.13 -4.40 21.10
N PHE A 325 11.10 -4.80 19.85
CA PHE A 325 11.39 -6.16 19.42
C PHE A 325 12.52 -6.16 18.39
N ASN A 326 13.09 -7.32 18.08
CA ASN A 326 14.07 -7.46 17.02
C ASN A 326 13.56 -8.35 15.89
N GLN A 327 14.37 -8.55 14.86
CA GLN A 327 14.04 -9.37 13.70
C GLN A 327 13.66 -10.84 14.02
N ASP A 328 14.09 -11.40 15.17
CA ASP A 328 13.68 -12.75 15.59
C ASP A 328 12.22 -12.79 16.06
N ASN A 329 11.70 -11.65 16.55
CA ASN A 329 10.33 -11.54 17.06
C ASN A 329 9.30 -11.25 15.98
N PHE A 330 9.74 -10.79 14.81
CA PHE A 330 8.88 -10.52 13.66
C PHE A 330 9.62 -10.88 12.36
N PRO A 331 9.80 -12.19 12.09
CA PRO A 331 10.55 -12.66 10.92
C PRO A 331 9.81 -12.33 9.63
N ILE A 332 10.47 -11.57 8.77
CA ILE A 332 9.97 -11.15 7.46
C ILE A 332 10.75 -11.81 6.30
N PHE A 333 10.10 -11.91 5.16
CA PHE A 333 10.75 -12.05 3.86
C PHE A 333 10.64 -10.70 3.14
N ASP A 334 11.77 -10.06 2.88
CA ASP A 334 11.88 -8.78 2.20
C ASP A 334 13.07 -8.81 1.23
N SER A 335 12.79 -8.61 -0.05
CA SER A 335 13.80 -8.63 -1.12
C SER A 335 13.24 -7.91 -2.35
N TYR A 336 13.66 -6.67 -2.56
CA TYR A 336 13.29 -5.87 -3.74
C TYR A 336 14.04 -6.33 -5.00
N SER A 337 13.60 -5.84 -6.16
CA SER A 337 14.12 -6.26 -7.48
C SER A 337 15.41 -5.57 -7.90
N ASN A 338 15.70 -4.39 -7.32
CA ASN A 338 16.75 -3.47 -7.75
C ASN A 338 16.67 -3.13 -9.25
N SER A 339 15.49 -2.72 -9.72
CA SER A 339 15.25 -2.40 -11.13
C SER A 339 14.35 -1.18 -11.30
N ASN A 340 14.61 -0.35 -12.31
CA ASN A 340 13.75 0.74 -12.78
C ASN A 340 12.78 0.32 -13.90
N GLU A 341 12.77 -0.97 -14.27
CA GLU A 341 11.92 -1.53 -15.33
C GLU A 341 10.72 -2.25 -14.71
N ALA A 342 9.51 -1.74 -14.98
CA ALA A 342 8.24 -2.25 -14.45
C ALA A 342 8.10 -3.77 -14.64
N SER A 343 8.25 -4.25 -15.88
CA SER A 343 8.09 -5.67 -16.20
C SER A 343 9.08 -6.60 -15.47
N VAL A 344 10.29 -6.13 -15.17
CA VAL A 344 11.30 -6.88 -14.42
C VAL A 344 10.92 -6.95 -12.95
N MET A 345 10.56 -5.79 -12.35
CA MET A 345 10.12 -5.71 -10.97
C MET A 345 8.88 -6.57 -10.71
N GLU A 346 7.87 -6.44 -11.57
CA GLU A 346 6.61 -7.19 -11.43
C GLU A 346 6.84 -8.70 -11.49
N ALA A 347 7.58 -9.17 -12.49
CA ALA A 347 7.88 -10.59 -12.64
C ALA A 347 8.66 -11.15 -11.44
N ASP A 348 9.67 -10.42 -10.97
CA ASP A 348 10.48 -10.79 -9.81
C ASP A 348 9.64 -10.87 -8.52
N GLN A 349 8.87 -9.83 -8.22
CA GLN A 349 8.10 -9.76 -6.98
C GLN A 349 6.97 -10.80 -6.93
N LEU A 350 6.27 -11.03 -8.05
CA LEU A 350 5.25 -12.08 -8.13
C LEU A 350 5.84 -13.48 -8.06
N GLN A 351 7.03 -13.69 -8.61
CA GLN A 351 7.74 -14.97 -8.47
C GLN A 351 8.17 -15.21 -7.02
N LYS A 352 8.69 -14.20 -6.32
CA LYS A 352 9.06 -14.28 -4.90
C LYS A 352 7.89 -14.63 -3.99
N VAL A 353 6.68 -14.10 -4.26
CA VAL A 353 5.46 -14.51 -3.53
C VAL A 353 5.21 -16.01 -3.75
N LYS A 354 5.20 -16.49 -5.00
CA LYS A 354 4.99 -17.91 -5.32
C LYS A 354 6.03 -18.82 -4.65
N ASP A 355 7.29 -18.39 -4.62
CA ASP A 355 8.39 -19.18 -4.08
C ASP A 355 8.40 -19.23 -2.55
N ASN A 356 7.83 -18.22 -1.88
CA ASN A 356 7.87 -18.09 -0.42
C ASN A 356 6.52 -18.24 0.28
N ARG A 357 5.41 -18.39 -0.48
CA ARG A 357 4.05 -18.51 0.07
C ARG A 357 3.29 -19.69 -0.51
N ASN A 358 2.85 -20.56 0.40
CA ASN A 358 1.98 -21.69 0.12
C ASN A 358 1.21 -22.04 1.39
N LEU A 359 0.02 -21.46 1.57
CA LEU A 359 -0.79 -21.60 2.77
C LEU A 359 -1.75 -22.77 2.66
N VAL A 360 -1.24 -23.96 3.01
CA VAL A 360 -1.99 -25.23 2.96
C VAL A 360 -1.94 -25.93 4.32
N ALA A 361 -2.92 -26.81 4.57
CA ALA A 361 -3.01 -27.57 5.82
C ALA A 361 -1.81 -28.52 6.03
N ASP A 362 -1.27 -29.08 4.94
CA ASP A 362 -0.09 -29.94 4.94
C ASP A 362 1.17 -29.15 5.35
N ALA A 363 1.61 -29.33 6.60
CA ALA A 363 2.76 -28.65 7.17
C ALA A 363 4.06 -28.90 6.40
N SER A 364 4.21 -30.04 5.71
CA SER A 364 5.41 -30.36 4.93
C SER A 364 5.55 -29.53 3.65
N LYS A 365 4.41 -28.99 3.15
CA LYS A 365 4.35 -28.15 1.94
C LYS A 365 4.15 -26.67 2.27
N ARG A 366 3.76 -26.36 3.51
CA ARG A 366 3.38 -25.02 3.91
C ARG A 366 4.58 -24.06 3.94
N LYS A 367 4.41 -22.90 3.30
CA LYS A 367 5.33 -21.76 3.40
C LYS A 367 4.56 -20.55 3.92
N ASP A 368 4.79 -20.19 5.18
CA ASP A 368 3.99 -19.22 5.94
C ASP A 368 4.88 -18.15 6.58
N LYS A 369 5.61 -17.42 5.73
CA LYS A 369 6.46 -16.29 6.12
C LYS A 369 5.69 -14.98 5.98
N PHE A 370 5.98 -14.01 6.85
CA PHE A 370 5.46 -12.66 6.69
C PHE A 370 6.14 -12.01 5.48
N HIS A 371 5.43 -11.83 4.37
CA HIS A 371 6.02 -11.50 3.07
C HIS A 371 5.76 -10.04 2.69
N ILE A 372 6.82 -9.29 2.44
CA ILE A 372 6.76 -7.93 1.90
C ILE A 372 6.77 -8.03 0.36
N LEU A 373 5.72 -7.54 -0.31
CA LEU A 373 5.71 -7.38 -1.76
C LEU A 373 6.27 -6.00 -2.08
N SER A 374 7.55 -5.93 -2.39
CA SER A 374 8.26 -4.68 -2.66
C SER A 374 7.95 -4.19 -4.07
N TRP A 375 6.77 -3.57 -4.21
CA TRP A 375 6.25 -3.02 -5.46
C TRP A 375 6.82 -1.61 -5.70
N THR A 376 8.15 -1.55 -5.70
CA THR A 376 8.93 -0.32 -5.83
C THR A 376 9.93 -0.47 -6.98
N LEU A 377 10.12 0.60 -7.73
CA LEU A 377 11.13 0.68 -8.76
C LEU A 377 12.34 1.46 -8.23
N THR A 378 13.53 0.93 -8.45
CA THR A 378 14.78 1.53 -7.99
C THR A 378 15.31 2.47 -9.06
N GLN A 379 15.34 3.78 -8.77
CA GLN A 379 15.99 4.76 -9.64
C GLN A 379 17.45 4.37 -9.87
N GLN A 380 17.90 4.34 -11.13
CA GLN A 380 19.28 4.02 -11.49
C GLN A 380 20.12 5.30 -11.65
N PRO A 381 21.47 5.24 -11.59
CA PRO A 381 22.32 6.43 -11.72
C PRO A 381 22.06 7.26 -12.98
N GLU A 382 21.75 6.61 -14.11
CA GLU A 382 21.40 7.25 -15.38
C GLU A 382 20.04 7.99 -15.38
N ASP A 383 19.17 7.68 -14.41
CA ASP A 383 17.82 8.24 -14.32
C ASP A 383 17.77 9.59 -13.60
N VAL A 384 18.82 9.97 -12.87
CA VAL A 384 18.81 11.12 -11.94
C VAL A 384 18.49 12.46 -12.62
N LEU A 385 18.79 12.58 -13.92
CA LEU A 385 18.50 13.78 -14.72
C LEU A 385 17.13 13.72 -15.42
N ASN A 386 16.37 12.64 -15.26
CA ASN A 386 15.04 12.46 -15.82
C ASN A 386 13.97 12.58 -14.72
N PHE A 387 13.21 13.68 -14.72
CA PHE A 387 12.15 13.89 -13.74
C PHE A 387 11.03 12.84 -13.80
N ASP A 388 10.78 12.23 -14.96
CA ASP A 388 9.82 11.12 -15.08
C ASP A 388 10.29 9.88 -14.30
N LYS A 389 11.60 9.78 -14.05
CA LYS A 389 12.22 8.73 -13.25
C LYS A 389 12.52 9.17 -11.82
N ALA A 390 11.95 10.29 -11.36
CA ALA A 390 11.95 10.62 -9.94
C ALA A 390 11.35 9.46 -9.12
N ILE A 391 11.87 9.19 -7.92
CA ILE A 391 11.49 8.00 -7.12
C ILE A 391 9.96 7.92 -6.94
N MET A 392 9.34 9.03 -6.57
CA MET A 392 7.88 9.05 -6.43
C MET A 392 7.13 8.86 -7.76
N ASN A 393 7.65 9.39 -8.87
CA ASN A 393 7.05 9.19 -10.20
C ASN A 393 7.14 7.73 -10.67
N LEU A 394 8.25 7.05 -10.35
CA LEU A 394 8.40 5.62 -10.55
C LEU A 394 7.37 4.83 -9.75
N GLY A 395 7.17 5.16 -8.46
CA GLY A 395 6.19 4.52 -7.60
C GLY A 395 4.75 4.62 -8.14
N VAL A 396 4.33 5.82 -8.58
CA VAL A 396 2.97 5.97 -9.15
C VAL A 396 2.80 5.27 -10.50
N SER A 397 3.88 5.09 -11.26
CA SER A 397 3.82 4.51 -12.61
C SER A 397 3.40 3.03 -12.63
N VAL A 398 3.65 2.32 -11.53
CA VAL A 398 3.34 0.88 -11.38
C VAL A 398 2.12 0.63 -10.48
N PHE A 399 1.46 1.69 -9.98
CA PHE A 399 0.32 1.53 -9.07
C PHE A 399 -0.88 0.89 -9.76
N ASP A 400 -1.16 1.25 -11.02
CA ASP A 400 -2.30 0.68 -11.75
C ASP A 400 -2.13 -0.84 -11.95
N ASP A 401 -0.90 -1.30 -12.17
CA ASP A 401 -0.57 -2.71 -12.39
C ASP A 401 -0.53 -3.51 -11.08
N LEU A 402 -0.32 -2.84 -9.92
CA LEU A 402 -0.59 -3.45 -8.61
C LEU A 402 -2.09 -3.81 -8.46
N VAL A 403 -2.98 -2.95 -8.95
CA VAL A 403 -4.43 -3.14 -8.83
C VAL A 403 -4.95 -4.21 -9.80
N SER A 404 -4.39 -4.30 -11.02
CA SER A 404 -4.81 -5.30 -12.01
C SER A 404 -3.99 -6.58 -11.97
N ASP A 405 -2.68 -6.48 -12.18
CA ASP A 405 -1.84 -7.62 -12.59
C ASP A 405 -1.39 -8.40 -11.35
N ALA A 406 -0.94 -7.70 -10.31
CA ALA A 406 -0.59 -8.33 -9.04
C ALA A 406 -1.83 -8.99 -8.39
N TYR A 407 -2.97 -8.28 -8.35
CA TYR A 407 -4.22 -8.85 -7.84
C TYR A 407 -4.60 -10.15 -8.56
N ASN A 408 -4.48 -10.19 -9.88
CA ASN A 408 -4.79 -11.37 -10.69
C ASN A 408 -3.81 -12.55 -10.49
N ALA A 409 -2.58 -12.26 -10.06
CA ALA A 409 -1.54 -13.24 -9.82
C ALA A 409 -1.64 -13.92 -8.44
N PHE A 410 -2.32 -13.29 -7.47
CA PHE A 410 -2.51 -13.87 -6.15
C PHE A 410 -3.52 -15.02 -6.17
N THR A 411 -3.31 -16.01 -5.31
CA THR A 411 -4.22 -17.14 -5.09
C THR A 411 -4.55 -17.26 -3.60
N PRO A 412 -5.61 -18.00 -3.22
CA PRO A 412 -5.89 -18.25 -1.81
C PRO A 412 -4.69 -18.82 -1.04
N GLU A 413 -3.83 -19.61 -1.69
CA GLU A 413 -2.63 -20.21 -1.10
C GLU A 413 -1.38 -19.31 -1.16
N SER A 414 -1.34 -18.31 -2.06
CA SER A 414 -0.14 -17.53 -2.34
C SER A 414 -0.46 -16.05 -2.55
N PHE A 415 -0.21 -15.25 -1.51
CA PHE A 415 -0.43 -13.80 -1.45
C PHE A 415 0.57 -13.16 -0.45
N PRO A 416 0.89 -11.86 -0.55
CA PRO A 416 1.80 -11.17 0.35
C PRO A 416 1.10 -10.65 1.62
N ASN A 417 1.86 -10.20 2.62
CA ASN A 417 1.30 -9.48 3.79
C ASN A 417 1.31 -7.98 3.63
N VAL A 418 2.30 -7.41 2.95
CA VAL A 418 2.43 -5.97 2.81
C VAL A 418 2.46 -5.63 1.33
N LEU A 419 1.54 -4.77 0.90
CA LEU A 419 1.60 -4.07 -0.39
C LEU A 419 2.51 -2.86 -0.17
N TYR A 420 3.80 -3.05 -0.44
CA TYR A 420 4.86 -2.13 -0.02
C TYR A 420 5.26 -1.23 -1.20
N VAL A 421 4.94 0.07 -1.09
CA VAL A 421 5.00 1.01 -2.21
C VAL A 421 5.70 2.32 -1.85
N ASP A 422 6.23 2.99 -2.87
CA ASP A 422 6.51 4.42 -2.84
C ASP A 422 5.25 5.21 -3.17
N SER A 423 5.20 6.49 -2.78
CA SER A 423 4.06 7.39 -3.05
C SER A 423 2.70 6.84 -2.60
N LEU A 424 2.66 6.25 -1.40
CA LEU A 424 1.43 5.67 -0.86
C LEU A 424 0.32 6.72 -0.81
N GLY A 425 -0.85 6.35 -1.37
CA GLY A 425 -2.02 7.21 -1.42
C GLY A 425 -1.98 8.29 -2.52
N ILE A 426 -0.99 8.25 -3.41
CA ILE A 426 -0.86 9.12 -4.58
C ILE A 426 -0.93 8.30 -5.85
N ARG A 427 -1.55 8.86 -6.91
CA ARG A 427 -1.69 8.20 -8.21
C ARG A 427 -1.13 9.00 -9.37
N ASP A 428 -1.10 10.32 -9.26
CA ASP A 428 -0.56 11.19 -10.30
C ASP A 428 0.84 11.66 -9.93
N LYS A 429 1.65 11.99 -10.93
CA LYS A 429 3.06 12.37 -10.78
C LYS A 429 3.23 13.53 -9.79
N PRO A 430 3.87 13.32 -8.62
CA PRO A 430 4.14 14.40 -7.67
C PRO A 430 5.43 15.17 -7.98
N VAL A 431 6.12 14.84 -9.08
CA VAL A 431 7.28 15.57 -9.60
C VAL A 431 7.03 15.92 -11.08
N VAL A 432 7.16 17.19 -11.44
CA VAL A 432 6.96 17.67 -12.82
C VAL A 432 8.21 18.38 -13.35
N PHE A 433 8.26 18.62 -14.67
CA PHE A 433 9.40 19.29 -15.30
C PHE A 433 9.63 20.71 -14.74
N PRO A 434 10.91 21.13 -14.55
CA PRO A 434 12.11 20.32 -14.70
C PRO A 434 12.36 19.41 -13.50
N PHE A 435 12.03 19.83 -12.29
CA PHE A 435 11.99 19.04 -11.05
C PHE A 435 11.18 19.85 -10.04
N ASP A 436 9.94 20.19 -10.35
CA ASP A 436 9.06 21.01 -9.51
C ASP A 436 7.94 20.19 -8.86
N LYS A 437 7.49 20.64 -7.68
CA LYS A 437 6.30 20.08 -7.02
C LYS A 437 5.06 20.67 -7.70
N PRO A 438 4.10 19.86 -8.16
CA PRO A 438 2.83 20.38 -8.62
C PRO A 438 2.11 21.08 -7.46
N ARG A 439 1.22 22.03 -7.80
CA ARG A 439 0.47 22.81 -6.79
C ARG A 439 -0.31 21.93 -5.81
N SER A 440 -0.82 20.81 -6.28
CA SER A 440 -1.51 19.80 -5.51
C SER A 440 -1.52 18.49 -6.28
N VAL A 441 -1.51 17.36 -5.56
CA VAL A 441 -1.73 16.04 -6.13
C VAL A 441 -2.92 15.41 -5.42
N PRO A 442 -3.93 14.90 -6.16
CA PRO A 442 -5.05 14.21 -5.54
C PRO A 442 -4.59 13.00 -4.71
N THR A 443 -5.17 12.86 -3.52
CA THR A 443 -4.97 11.70 -2.66
C THR A 443 -6.03 10.66 -2.92
N ASN A 444 -5.72 9.41 -2.59
CA ASN A 444 -6.64 8.31 -2.80
C ASN A 444 -6.40 7.15 -1.83
N ALA A 445 -7.45 6.41 -1.50
CA ALA A 445 -7.40 5.31 -0.54
C ALA A 445 -7.58 3.92 -1.18
N ASP A 446 -7.30 3.77 -2.49
CA ASP A 446 -7.52 2.50 -3.19
C ASP A 446 -6.62 1.40 -2.69
N ILE A 447 -5.39 1.70 -2.24
CA ILE A 447 -4.49 0.67 -1.72
C ILE A 447 -5.09 -0.03 -0.48
N ALA A 448 -5.81 0.71 0.36
CA ALA A 448 -6.53 0.15 1.50
C ALA A 448 -7.71 -0.71 1.03
N ALA A 449 -8.50 -0.22 0.07
CA ALA A 449 -9.60 -0.99 -0.50
C ALA A 449 -9.12 -2.26 -1.24
N LEU A 450 -7.95 -2.20 -1.89
CA LEU A 450 -7.29 -3.33 -2.53
C LEU A 450 -6.86 -4.36 -1.47
N ALA A 451 -6.21 -3.93 -0.39
CA ALA A 451 -5.85 -4.82 0.72
C ALA A 451 -7.10 -5.49 1.32
N MET A 452 -8.20 -4.75 1.52
CA MET A 452 -9.49 -5.32 1.93
C MET A 452 -10.01 -6.34 0.91
N ALA A 453 -9.94 -6.04 -0.40
CA ALA A 453 -10.38 -6.93 -1.45
C ALA A 453 -9.55 -8.22 -1.55
N ILE A 454 -8.25 -8.16 -1.28
CA ILE A 454 -7.39 -9.34 -1.19
C ILE A 454 -7.76 -10.16 0.06
N ASN A 455 -7.87 -9.52 1.23
CA ASN A 455 -8.26 -10.20 2.47
C ASN A 455 -9.62 -10.90 2.37
N ASN A 456 -10.57 -10.28 1.71
CA ASN A 456 -11.93 -10.78 1.55
C ASN A 456 -12.02 -11.81 0.41
N GLY A 457 -11.61 -11.41 -0.79
CA GLY A 457 -11.83 -12.17 -2.03
C GLY A 457 -10.78 -13.23 -2.35
N ILE A 458 -9.60 -13.17 -1.73
CA ILE A 458 -8.50 -14.11 -1.97
C ILE A 458 -8.22 -14.91 -0.70
N VAL A 459 -7.82 -14.22 0.38
CA VAL A 459 -7.47 -14.87 1.64
C VAL A 459 -8.69 -15.52 2.30
N GLY A 460 -9.85 -14.86 2.26
CA GLY A 460 -11.11 -15.38 2.80
C GLY A 460 -11.64 -16.64 2.11
N ARG A 461 -11.04 -17.05 0.97
CA ARG A 461 -11.35 -18.31 0.30
C ARG A 461 -10.43 -19.46 0.71
N ASN A 462 -9.41 -19.19 1.50
CA ASN A 462 -8.48 -20.22 1.97
C ASN A 462 -9.04 -20.90 3.25
N GLY A 463 -9.40 -22.18 3.15
CA GLY A 463 -9.91 -22.96 4.28
C GLY A 463 -8.89 -23.18 5.42
N TYR A 464 -7.59 -23.24 5.11
CA TYR A 464 -6.54 -23.32 6.14
C TYR A 464 -6.45 -22.02 6.97
N VAL A 465 -6.57 -20.86 6.32
CA VAL A 465 -6.53 -19.57 7.00
C VAL A 465 -7.81 -19.30 7.78
N THR A 466 -8.97 -19.60 7.18
CA THR A 466 -10.28 -19.29 7.78
C THR A 466 -10.76 -20.34 8.77
N GLY A 467 -10.15 -21.53 8.79
CA GLY A 467 -10.58 -22.67 9.60
C GLY A 467 -11.92 -23.27 9.15
N ARG A 468 -12.33 -23.01 7.90
CA ARG A 468 -13.60 -23.47 7.29
C ARG A 468 -13.38 -24.59 6.28
#